data_AF-A0A1E7LC37-F1
#
_entry.id   AF-A0A1E7LC37-F1
#
_cell.length_a   1.000
_cell.length_b   1.000
_cell.length_c   1.000
_cell.angle_alpha   90.00
_cell.angle_beta   90.00
_cell.angle_gamma   90.00
#
_symmetry.space_group_name_H-M   'P 1'
#
loop_
_entity.id
_entity.type
_entity.pdbx_description
1 polymer ?
#
loop_
_entity_poly.entity_id
_entity_poly.type
_entity_poly.pdbx_seq_one_letter_code
_entity_poly.pdbx_strand_id
1 'polypeptide(L)' 'MDESLEYLARVQQLRRERMTGKRRMLFLDSGAPAGSHVRPDEWRVIEEFDGYEWRAVGLAPNYPSAAAYVHRQHPEA' A
#
# COMPACT_ATOMS: atom_id res chain seq x y z
N MET A 1 -11.71 7.47 -27.55
CA MET A 1 -12.45 8.56 -26.89
C MET A 1 -11.40 9.50 -26.33
N ASP A 2 -11.42 10.75 -26.76
CA ASP A 2 -10.47 11.77 -26.30
C ASP A 2 -11.07 12.40 -25.04
N GLU A 3 -10.60 11.96 -23.88
CA GLU A 3 -11.07 12.49 -22.59
C GLU A 3 -10.39 13.84 -22.33
N SER A 4 -11.16 14.87 -21.96
CA SER A 4 -10.61 16.17 -21.60
C SER A 4 -9.59 16.05 -20.45
N LEU A 5 -8.50 16.81 -20.53
CA LEU A 5 -7.49 16.88 -19.46
C LEU A 5 -8.11 17.20 -18.09
N GLU A 6 -9.15 18.02 -18.05
CA GLU A 6 -9.87 18.34 -16.80
C GLU A 6 -10.58 17.13 -16.21
N TYR A 7 -11.18 16.28 -17.06
CA TYR A 7 -11.81 15.04 -16.65
C TYR A 7 -10.78 14.06 -16.07
N LEU A 8 -9.66 13.86 -16.78
CA LEU A 8 -8.56 13.00 -16.34
C LEU A 8 -7.96 13.49 -15.01
N ALA A 9 -7.76 14.81 -14.87
CA ALA A 9 -7.27 15.43 -13.64
C ALA A 9 -8.22 15.16 -12.46
N ARG A 10 -9.53 15.28 -12.67
CA ARG A 10 -10.55 14.98 -11.67
C ARG A 10 -10.56 13.50 -11.28
N VAL A 11 -10.47 12.58 -12.24
CA VAL A 11 -10.40 11.14 -11.97
C VAL A 11 -9.17 10.81 -11.13
N GLN A 12 -8.01 11.39 -11.46
CA GLN A 12 -6.79 11.19 -10.71
C GLN A 12 -6.87 11.80 -9.31
N GLN A 13 -7.50 12.96 -9.14
CA GLN A 13 -7.71 13.56 -7.82
C GLN A 13 -8.59 12.66 -6.93
N LEU A 14 -9.72 12.18 -7.44
CA LEU A 14 -10.62 11.27 -6.72
C LEU A 14 -9.92 9.95 -6.34
N ARG A 15 -9.05 9.44 -7.23
CA ARG A 15 -8.24 8.26 -6.94
C ARG A 15 -7.27 8.53 -5.79
N ARG A 16 -6.60 9.68 -5.78
CA ARG A 16 -5.64 10.06 -4.73
C ARG A 16 -6.34 10.16 -3.38
N GLU A 17 -7.45 10.89 -3.30
CA GLU A 17 -8.25 11.04 -2.08
C GLU A 17 -8.71 9.70 -1.49
N ARG A 18 -9.09 8.73 -2.34
CA ARG A 18 -9.48 7.37 -1.91
C ARG A 18 -8.31 6.50 -1.45
N MET A 19 -7.09 6.88 -1.80
CA MET A 19 -5.88 6.09 -1.55
C MET A 19 -5.04 6.67 -0.43
N THR A 20 -5.09 7.98 -0.19
CA THR A 20 -4.31 8.63 0.87
C THR A 20 -4.55 7.95 2.21
N GLY A 21 -3.46 7.64 2.93
CA GLY A 21 -3.49 6.95 4.21
C GLY A 21 -3.68 5.43 4.12
N LYS A 22 -3.93 4.86 2.93
CA LYS A 22 -3.92 3.40 2.77
C LYS A 22 -2.52 2.86 2.97
N ARG A 23 -2.46 1.69 3.60
CA ARG A 23 -1.22 0.98 3.87
C ARG A 23 -1.13 -0.30 3.06
N ARG A 24 0.09 -0.66 2.67
CA ARG A 24 0.41 -1.95 2.08
C ARG A 24 1.68 -2.52 2.72
N MET A 25 1.85 -3.83 2.58
CA MET A 25 3.07 -4.53 2.98
C MET A 25 3.74 -5.12 1.74
N LEU A 26 5.06 -4.99 1.67
CA LEU A 26 5.92 -5.56 0.64
C LEU A 26 7.00 -6.41 1.30
N PHE A 27 7.60 -7.32 0.55
CA PHE A 27 8.84 -7.96 0.99
C PHE A 27 9.96 -6.92 1.10
N LEU A 28 10.82 -7.07 2.10
CA LEU A 28 12.00 -6.20 2.25
C LEU A 28 13.03 -6.44 1.15
N ASP A 29 13.10 -7.68 0.64
CA ASP A 29 13.96 -7.99 -0.50
C ASP A 29 13.34 -7.48 -1.81
N SER A 30 14.17 -6.85 -2.63
CA SER A 30 13.87 -6.29 -3.96
C SER A 30 13.54 -7.34 -5.03
N GLY A 31 13.40 -8.60 -4.64
CA GLY A 31 13.02 -9.70 -5.52
C GLY A 31 11.65 -9.52 -6.16
N ALA A 32 11.39 -10.30 -7.21
CA ALA A 32 10.09 -10.30 -7.89
C ALA A 32 8.95 -10.45 -6.86
N PRO A 33 7.82 -9.72 -7.04
CA PRO A 33 6.71 -9.78 -6.11
C PRO A 33 6.16 -11.21 -6.02
N ALA A 34 6.59 -11.94 -5.00
CA ALA A 34 6.01 -13.22 -4.63
C ALA A 34 4.67 -12.98 -3.93
N GLY A 35 3.77 -13.96 -3.94
CA GLY A 35 2.59 -13.90 -3.09
C GLY A 35 2.99 -13.74 -1.62
N SER A 36 2.33 -12.86 -0.87
CA SER A 36 2.70 -12.59 0.54
C SER A 36 2.69 -13.82 1.44
N HIS A 37 2.02 -14.90 1.05
CA HIS A 37 1.98 -16.17 1.77
C HIS A 37 3.20 -17.08 1.54
N VAL A 38 4.04 -16.79 0.54
CA VAL A 38 5.13 -17.69 0.13
C VAL A 38 6.27 -17.72 1.15
N ARG A 39 6.47 -16.62 1.89
CA ARG A 39 7.50 -16.50 2.94
C ARG A 39 6.95 -15.71 4.13
N PRO A 40 6.16 -16.36 5.01
CA PRO A 40 5.44 -15.66 6.08
C PRO A 40 6.38 -15.08 7.15
N ASP A 41 7.57 -15.67 7.35
CA ASP A 41 8.52 -15.25 8.40
C ASP A 41 9.54 -14.21 7.93
N GLU A 42 9.49 -13.78 6.67
CA GLU A 42 10.38 -12.73 6.16
C GLU A 42 9.93 -11.33 6.56
N TRP A 43 10.93 -10.47 6.72
CA TRP A 43 10.74 -9.06 6.99
C TRP A 43 9.94 -8.37 5.89
N ARG A 44 9.07 -7.47 6.32
CA ARG A 44 8.17 -6.70 5.46
C ARG A 44 8.43 -5.22 5.62
N VAL A 45 8.41 -4.51 4.49
CA VAL A 45 8.29 -3.05 4.47
C VAL A 45 6.81 -2.72 4.52
N ILE A 46 6.45 -1.79 5.39
CA ILE A 46 5.12 -1.20 5.42
C ILE A 46 5.21 0.16 4.74
N GLU A 47 4.37 0.38 3.73
CA GLU A 47 4.26 1.65 3.04
C GLU A 47 2.88 2.25 3.23
N GLU A 48 2.81 3.57 3.27
CA GLU A 48 1.58 4.36 3.28
C GLU A 48 1.53 5.24 2.03
N PHE A 49 0.37 5.35 1.41
CA PHE A 49 0.19 6.24 0.27
C PHE A 49 -0.05 7.67 0.75
N ASP A 50 0.83 8.60 0.38
CA ASP A 50 0.76 10.00 0.83
C ASP A 50 -0.16 10.89 -0.03
N GLY A 51 -0.78 10.30 -1.06
CA GLY A 51 -1.56 11.01 -2.07
C GLY A 51 -0.85 11.08 -3.43
N TYR A 52 0.44 10.76 -3.49
CA TYR A 52 1.22 10.77 -4.74
C TYR A 52 2.02 9.49 -4.90
N GLU A 53 2.68 9.05 -3.83
CA GLU A 53 3.57 7.90 -3.84
C GLU A 53 3.37 7.03 -2.59
N TRP A 54 3.86 5.80 -2.69
CA TRP A 54 3.95 4.91 -1.53
C TRP A 54 5.26 5.19 -0.79
N ARG A 55 5.17 5.62 0.46
CA ARG A 55 6.33 5.90 1.32
C ARG A 55 6.47 4.86 2.40
N ALA A 56 7.70 4.40 2.63
CA ALA A 56 8.00 3.50 3.74
C ALA A 56 7.73 4.20 5.08
N VAL A 57 6.88 3.59 5.90
CA VAL A 57 6.49 4.09 7.24
C VAL A 57 6.89 3.13 8.36
N GLY A 58 7.38 1.93 8.02
CA GLY A 58 7.87 0.99 9.01
C GLY A 58 8.38 -0.32 8.43
N LEU A 59 8.92 -1.14 9.32
CA LEU A 59 9.34 -2.50 9.07
C LEU A 59 8.62 -3.44 10.03
N ALA A 60 8.29 -4.64 9.58
CA ALA A 60 7.75 -5.71 10.40
C ALA A 60 8.56 -6.99 10.20
N PRO A 61 8.80 -7.79 11.25
CA PRO A 61 9.68 -8.96 11.16
C PRO A 61 9.05 -10.13 10.38
N ASN A 62 7.73 -10.14 10.21
CA ASN A 62 6.99 -11.22 9.55
C ASN A 62 5.63 -10.72 9.02
N TYR A 63 4.97 -11.57 8.23
CA TYR A 63 3.66 -11.32 7.63
C TYR A 63 2.56 -11.05 8.68
N PRO A 64 2.36 -11.86 9.75
CA PRO A 64 1.32 -11.59 10.74
C PRO A 64 1.45 -10.20 11.39
N SER A 65 2.68 -9.79 11.72
CA SER A 65 2.95 -8.48 12.32
C SER A 65 2.67 -7.34 11.34
N ALA A 66 3.05 -7.50 10.06
CA ALA A 66 2.77 -6.54 9.01
C ALA A 66 1.26 -6.42 8.75
N ALA A 67 0.55 -7.55 8.67
CA ALA A 67 -0.90 -7.60 8.47
C ALA A 67 -1.63 -6.90 9.63
N ALA A 68 -1.23 -7.17 10.88
CA ALA A 68 -1.79 -6.46 12.04
C ALA A 68 -1.59 -4.95 11.94
N TYR A 69 -0.44 -4.48 11.45
CA TYR A 69 -0.18 -3.05 11.27
C TYR A 69 -1.04 -2.42 10.16
N VAL A 70 -1.16 -3.10 9.02
CA VAL A 70 -1.97 -2.64 7.87
C VAL A 70 -3.46 -2.60 8.24
N HIS A 71 -3.96 -3.62 8.94
CA HIS A 71 -5.37 -3.72 9.30
C HIS A 71 -5.77 -2.94 10.55
N ARG A 72 -4.83 -2.54 11.43
CA ARG A 72 -5.12 -1.73 12.63
C ARG A 72 -5.75 -0.36 12.31
N GLN A 73 -5.58 0.15 11.09
CA GLN A 73 -6.21 1.40 10.63
C GLN A 73 -7.63 1.20 10.05
N HIS A 74 -8.12 -0.04 9.96
CA HIS A 74 -9.47 -0.39 9.51
C HIS A 74 -10.22 -1.14 10.62
N PRO A 75 -10.88 -0.43 11.56
CA PRO A 75 -11.63 -1.08 12.63
C PRO A 75 -12.86 -1.88 12.20
N GLU A 76 -13.24 -1.95 10.91
CA GLU A 76 -14.31 -2.85 10.46
C GLU A 76 -14.04 -3.40 9.05
N ALA A 77 -13.99 -4.73 8.96
CA ALA A 77 -14.48 -5.53 7.85
C ALA A 77 -15.05 -6.83 8.43
#